data_AF-A0AAN6ECZ6-F1
#
_entry.id   AF-A0AAN6ECZ6-F1
#
_cell.length_a   1.000
_cell.length_b   1.000
_cell.length_c   1.000
_cell.angle_alpha   90.00
_cell.angle_beta   90.00
_cell.angle_gamma   90.00
#
_symmetry.space_group_name_H-M   'P 1'
#
loop_
_entity.id
_entity.type
_entity.pdbx_description
1 polymer ?
#
loop_
_entity_poly.entity_id
_entity_poly.type
_entity_poly.pdbx_seq_one_letter_code
_entity_poly.pdbx_strand_id
1 'polypeptide(L)'
;MWDAAWRNNSFANPNMRLYVGSTAGSSAGNPSSYVSPDFFANELKGLQKDYPDSFGGAMTWDMSWAYGSSPNYATNAKQAMMAGSKCSVYA
;
A
#
# COMPACT_ATOMS: atom_id res chain seq x y z
N MET A 1 -8.21 -7.95 -13.63
CA MET A 1 -7.86 -6.68 -14.33
C MET A 1 -6.68 -5.98 -13.66
N TRP A 2 -6.69 -5.77 -12.34
CA TRP A 2 -5.54 -5.18 -11.62
C TRP A 2 -4.33 -6.12 -11.52
N ASP A 3 -4.53 -7.43 -11.31
CA ASP A 3 -3.42 -8.40 -11.30
C ASP A 3 -2.62 -8.44 -12.61
N ALA A 4 -3.31 -8.35 -13.75
CA ALA A 4 -2.65 -8.30 -15.05
C ALA A 4 -1.84 -7.00 -15.21
N ALA A 5 -2.34 -5.90 -14.64
CA ALA A 5 -1.66 -4.61 -14.67
C ALA A 5 -0.39 -4.63 -13.80
N TRP A 6 -0.48 -5.20 -12.59
CA TRP A 6 0.67 -5.43 -11.69
C TRP A 6 1.72 -6.36 -12.28
N ARG A 7 1.31 -7.46 -12.91
CA ARG A 7 2.22 -8.51 -13.41
C ARG A 7 2.86 -8.17 -14.76
N ASN A 8 2.12 -7.54 -15.66
CA ASN A 8 2.53 -7.39 -17.05
C ASN A 8 2.94 -5.95 -17.40
N ASN A 9 2.98 -5.05 -16.41
CA ASN A 9 3.26 -3.61 -16.58
C ASN A 9 2.47 -2.99 -17.76
N SER A 10 1.25 -3.50 -18.03
CA SER A 10 0.48 -3.19 -19.24
C SER A 10 -0.25 -1.84 -19.13
N PHE A 11 0.37 -0.89 -18.45
CA PHE A 11 -0.16 0.44 -18.29
C PHE A 11 0.08 1.25 -19.56
N ALA A 12 -0.89 2.08 -19.94
CA ALA A 12 -0.69 3.04 -21.02
C ALA A 12 0.48 4.01 -20.72
N ASN A 13 0.75 4.26 -19.44
CA ASN A 13 1.93 4.98 -18.98
C ASN A 13 2.94 4.00 -18.35
N PRO A 14 4.09 3.74 -19.00
CA PRO A 14 5.09 2.79 -18.51
C PRO A 14 5.79 3.25 -17.22
N ASN A 15 5.68 4.53 -16.86
CA ASN A 15 6.25 5.10 -15.63
C ASN A 15 5.23 5.15 -14.47
N MET A 16 4.02 4.62 -14.67
CA MET A 16 3.02 4.64 -13.62
C MET A 16 3.39 3.69 -12.50
N ARG A 17 3.12 4.13 -11.26
CA ARG A 17 3.18 3.28 -10.07
C ARG A 17 1.81 3.13 -9.45
N LEU A 18 1.50 1.92 -9.01
CA LEU A 18 0.23 1.58 -8.37
C LEU A 18 0.32 1.69 -6.85
N TYR A 19 -0.67 2.35 -6.28
CA TYR A 19 -0.83 2.48 -4.84
C TYR A 19 -1.97 1.59 -4.37
N VAL A 20 -1.77 0.90 -3.26
CA VAL A 20 -2.80 0.05 -2.66
C VAL A 20 -3.66 0.91 -1.75
N GLY A 21 -4.93 1.04 -2.11
CA GLY A 21 -5.92 1.78 -1.33
C GLY A 21 -6.49 0.92 -0.19
N SER A 22 -6.57 1.48 1.02
CA SER A 22 -7.31 0.86 2.13
C SER A 22 -8.13 1.88 2.90
N THR A 23 -9.28 1.44 3.43
CA THR A 23 -10.04 2.21 4.41
C THR A 23 -9.33 2.09 5.76
N ALA A 24 -8.97 3.22 6.35
CA ALA A 24 -8.17 3.24 7.58
C ALA A 24 -8.99 3.02 8.86
N GLY A 25 -10.30 2.77 8.72
CA GLY A 25 -11.21 2.48 9.82
C GLY A 25 -12.50 1.87 9.31
N SER A 26 -13.19 1.12 10.16
CA SER A 26 -14.46 0.45 9.85
C SER A 26 -15.57 1.43 9.45
N SER A 27 -15.47 2.69 9.87
CA SER A 27 -16.44 3.75 9.54
C SER A 27 -15.86 4.82 8.60
N ALA A 28 -14.66 4.61 8.05
CA ALA A 28 -14.04 5.52 7.09
C ALA A 28 -14.64 5.37 5.68
N GLY A 29 -15.21 4.20 5.40
CA GLY A 29 -15.85 3.85 4.13
C GLY A 29 -16.89 2.75 4.33
N ASN A 30 -16.91 1.75 3.45
CA ASN A 30 -17.72 0.56 3.67
C ASN A 30 -17.08 -0.32 4.76
N PRO A 31 -17.79 -0.66 5.85
CA PRO A 31 -17.25 -1.50 6.92
C PRO A 31 -16.73 -2.87 6.45
N SER A 32 -17.30 -3.42 5.38
CA SER A 32 -16.89 -4.71 4.81
C SER A 32 -15.57 -4.63 4.02
N SER A 33 -15.08 -3.41 3.77
CA SER A 33 -13.83 -3.15 3.04
C SER A 33 -12.68 -2.74 3.97
N TYR A 34 -12.92 -2.69 5.28
CA TYR A 34 -11.88 -2.46 6.26
C TYR A 34 -11.03 -3.72 6.45
N VAL A 35 -9.72 -3.53 6.43
CA VAL A 35 -8.74 -4.56 6.79
C VAL A 35 -7.88 -4.06 7.94
N SER A 36 -7.45 -4.97 8.81
CA SER A 36 -6.64 -4.61 9.97
C SER A 36 -5.30 -3.97 9.54
N PRO A 37 -4.71 -3.11 10.38
CA PRO A 37 -3.42 -2.48 10.08
C PRO A 37 -2.31 -3.50 9.78
N ASP A 38 -2.28 -4.62 10.50
CA ASP A 38 -1.27 -5.67 10.33
C ASP A 38 -1.46 -6.46 9.05
N PHE A 39 -2.71 -6.76 8.67
CA PHE A 39 -3.00 -7.39 7.39
C PHE A 39 -2.54 -6.49 6.25
N PHE A 40 -2.91 -5.21 6.30
CA PHE A 40 -2.53 -4.24 5.29
C PHE A 40 -1.00 -4.07 5.20
N ALA A 41 -0.32 -3.97 6.34
CA ALA A 41 1.14 -3.90 6.41
C ALA A 41 1.82 -5.14 5.78
N ASN A 42 1.29 -6.34 6.02
CA ASN A 42 1.80 -7.57 5.42
C ASN A 42 1.59 -7.62 3.90
N GLU A 43 0.42 -7.21 3.45
CA GLU A 43 0.09 -7.14 2.02
C GLU A 43 1.01 -6.16 1.28
N LEU A 44 1.24 -4.96 1.85
CA LEU A 44 2.14 -3.97 1.27
C LEU A 44 3.57 -4.50 1.12
N LYS A 45 4.09 -5.25 2.12
CA LYS A 45 5.42 -5.89 2.01
C LYS A 45 5.45 -6.92 0.89
N GLY A 46 4.40 -7.74 0.76
CA GLY A 46 4.29 -8.74 -0.29
C GLY A 46 4.30 -8.10 -1.67
N LEU A 47 3.43 -7.11 -1.88
CA LEU A 47 3.30 -6.39 -3.15
C LEU A 47 4.57 -5.60 -3.51
N GLN A 48 5.22 -4.95 -2.54
CA GLN A 48 6.49 -4.28 -2.76
C GLN A 48 7.59 -5.27 -3.19
N LYS A 49 7.62 -6.47 -2.61
CA LYS A 49 8.59 -7.51 -2.95
C LYS A 49 8.34 -8.12 -4.33
N ASP A 50 7.07 -8.37 -4.67
CA ASP A 50 6.69 -9.07 -5.89
C ASP A 50 6.66 -8.16 -7.12
N TYR A 51 6.41 -6.86 -6.92
CA TYR A 51 6.27 -5.88 -8.00
C TYR A 51 7.12 -4.62 -7.78
N PRO A 52 8.45 -4.72 -7.66
CA PRO A 52 9.32 -3.60 -7.30
C PRO A 52 9.27 -2.41 -8.27
N ASP A 53 9.00 -2.67 -9.56
CA ASP A 53 8.99 -1.63 -10.60
C ASP A 53 7.64 -0.91 -10.72
N SER A 54 6.54 -1.60 -10.40
CA SER A 54 5.18 -1.06 -10.51
C SER A 54 4.61 -0.61 -9.16
N PHE A 55 5.20 -1.00 -8.03
CA PHE A 55 4.71 -0.63 -6.70
C PHE A 55 5.02 0.84 -6.36
N GLY A 56 3.96 1.58 -6.03
CA GLY A 56 4.01 2.99 -5.66
C GLY A 56 3.91 3.25 -4.17
N GLY A 57 3.18 2.41 -3.44
CA GLY A 57 3.00 2.55 -2.00
C GLY A 57 1.57 2.30 -1.54
N ALA A 58 1.21 2.96 -0.45
CA ALA A 58 -0.11 2.86 0.18
C ALA A 58 -0.89 4.18 0.05
N MET A 59 -2.20 4.08 -0.11
CA MET A 59 -3.13 5.19 -0.01
C MET A 59 -4.20 4.83 1.02
N THR A 60 -4.40 5.70 2.02
CA THR A 60 -5.32 5.44 3.12
C THR A 60 -6.46 6.43 3.10
N TRP A 61 -7.68 5.93 3.20
CA TRP A 61 -8.89 6.76 3.28
C TRP A 61 -9.53 6.68 4.67
N ASP A 62 -9.80 7.78 5.38
CA ASP A 62 -9.28 9.15 5.20
C ASP A 62 -8.19 9.46 6.23
N MET A 63 -7.62 10.68 6.16
CA MET A 63 -6.59 11.16 7.08
C MET A 63 -6.99 11.02 8.55
N SER A 64 -8.24 11.35 8.90
CA SER A 64 -8.73 11.33 10.29
C SER A 64 -8.66 9.93 10.88
N TRP A 65 -9.06 8.93 10.11
CA TRP A 65 -8.94 7.52 10.50
C TRP A 65 -7.50 7.01 10.42
N ALA A 66 -6.75 7.43 9.40
CA ALA A 66 -5.37 6.98 9.18
C ALA A 66 -4.43 7.37 10.32
N TYR A 67 -4.61 8.55 10.91
CA TYR A 67 -3.77 9.07 11.98
C TYR A 67 -4.44 9.07 13.36
N GLY A 68 -5.78 9.11 13.43
CA GLY A 68 -6.54 9.15 14.68
C GLY A 68 -6.87 7.78 15.27
N SER A 69 -6.58 6.69 14.55
CA SER A 69 -6.75 5.31 15.05
C SER A 69 -5.57 4.86 15.91
N SER A 70 -5.83 3.93 16.83
CA SER A 70 -4.81 3.21 17.60
C SER A 70 -5.01 1.69 17.44
N PRO A 71 -4.04 0.96 16.88
CA PRO A 71 -2.74 1.45 16.40
C PRO A 71 -2.88 2.36 15.16
N ASN A 72 -1.93 3.27 14.99
CA ASN A 72 -1.93 4.24 13.90
C ASN A 72 -1.74 3.54 12.54
N TYR A 73 -2.77 3.60 11.70
CA TYR A 73 -2.85 2.87 10.43
C TYR A 73 -1.74 3.28 9.46
N ALA A 74 -1.53 4.59 9.30
CA ALA A 74 -0.53 5.14 8.37
C ALA A 74 0.90 4.83 8.83
N THR A 75 1.17 4.93 10.13
CA THR A 75 2.48 4.59 10.71
C THR A 75 2.82 3.12 10.48
N ASN A 76 1.86 2.21 10.70
CA ASN A 76 2.09 0.77 10.49
C ASN A 76 2.42 0.46 9.02
N ALA A 77 1.62 0.99 8.09
CA ALA A 77 1.89 0.86 6.65
C ALA A 77 3.26 1.42 6.25
N LYS A 78 3.63 2.61 6.75
CA LYS A 78 4.92 3.23 6.47
C LYS A 78 6.09 2.40 6.99
N GLN A 79 6.01 1.92 8.23
CA GLN A 79 7.07 1.10 8.82
C GLN A 79 7.27 -0.20 8.03
N ALA A 80 6.18 -0.83 7.59
CA ALA A 80 6.23 -2.04 6.79
C ALA A 80 6.95 -1.83 5.45
N MET A 81 6.64 -0.74 4.73
CA MET A 81 7.30 -0.41 3.47
C MET A 81 8.76 0.01 3.66
N MET A 82 9.09 0.74 4.74
CA MET A 82 10.48 1.11 5.03
C MET A 82 11.36 -0.12 5.32
N ALA A 83 10.83 -1.14 5.99
CA ALA A 83 11.55 -2.39 6.25
C ALA A 83 11.85 -3.19 4.97
N GLY A 84 11.00 -3.08 3.95
CA GLY A 84 11.19 -3.72 2.63
C GLY A 84 12.02 -2.90 1.64
N SER A 85 12.24 -1.61 1.90
CA SER A 85 12.90 -0.71 0.97
C SER A 85 14.42 -0.90 1.00
N LYS A 86 15.04 -1.14 -0.16
CA LYS A 86 16.50 -1.15 -0.33
C LYS A 86 16.93 0.09 -1.09
N CYS A 87 17.90 0.84 -0.55
CA CYS A 87 18.58 1.86 -1.31
C CYS A 87 19.51 1.18 -2.33
N SER A 88 19.19 1.31 -3.62
CA SER A 88 20.15 1.08 -4.68
C SER A 88 21.13 2.25 -4.67
N VAL A 89 22.34 2.05 -4.15
CA VAL A 89 23.46 2.95 -4.44
C VAL A 89 23.76 2.76 -5.93
N TYR A 90 23.36 3.72 -6.76
CA TYR A 90 23.84 3.77 -8.14
C TYR A 90 25.36 3.97 -8.07
N ALA A 91 26.11 2.94 -8.47
CA ALA A 91 27.55 2.99 -8.73
C ALA A 91 27.79 3.18 -10.22
#